data_AF-A0A953KT29-F1
#
_entry.id   AF-A0A953KT29-F1
#
_cell.length_a   1.000
_cell.length_b   1.000
_cell.length_c   1.000
_cell.angle_alpha   90.00
_cell.angle_beta   90.00
_cell.angle_gamma   90.00
#
_symmetry.space_group_name_H-M   'P 1'
#
loop_
_entity.id
_entity.type
_entity.pdbx_description
1 polymer ?
#
loop_
_entity_poly.entity_id
_entity_poly.type
_entity_poly.pdbx_seq_one_letter_code
_entity_poly.pdbx_strand_id
1 'polypeptide(L)'
;MKTPLLTDDVLHALDKSVLCWLATVDGQGNPNVSPKEVFAAIGRERIVIAHIASPRSLRNIAGHPRACVSFIDIFAQKGYKVSGAAEIVKRTDARFTEYEAPLLAITRGLFPILAIFAIEVEAVEAILAPSYRMIPGTTEATQIAAAMDTYGVTPRTP
;
A
#
# COMPACT_ATOMS: atom_id res chain seq x y z
N MET A 1 9.96 9.31 22.90
CA MET A 1 9.90 8.24 21.87
C MET A 1 8.78 8.62 20.90
N LYS A 2 9.03 8.58 19.59
CA LYS A 2 8.02 8.84 18.56
C LYS A 2 6.97 7.72 18.61
N THR A 3 5.68 8.05 18.63
CA THR A 3 4.62 7.03 18.62
C THR A 3 4.70 6.27 17.29
N PRO A 4 4.72 4.92 17.31
CA PRO A 4 4.74 4.15 16.07
C PRO A 4 3.47 4.41 15.27
N LEU A 5 3.62 4.77 14.00
CA LEU A 5 2.49 5.11 13.13
C LEU A 5 1.90 3.87 12.45
N LEU A 6 2.74 2.87 12.13
CA LEU A 6 2.27 1.55 11.70
C LEU A 6 2.02 0.67 12.92
N THR A 7 0.78 0.67 13.39
CA THR A 7 0.29 -0.23 14.44
C THR A 7 0.15 -1.66 13.91
N ASP A 8 -0.09 -2.62 14.80
CA ASP A 8 -0.27 -4.02 14.41
C ASP A 8 -1.47 -4.22 13.47
N ASP A 9 -2.56 -3.46 13.67
CA ASP A 9 -3.73 -3.49 12.78
C ASP A 9 -3.37 -2.99 11.37
N VAL A 10 -2.53 -1.95 11.28
CA VAL A 10 -2.09 -1.39 9.99
C VAL A 10 -1.19 -2.38 9.27
N LEU A 11 -0.25 -3.01 9.99
CA LEU A 11 0.63 -4.05 9.43
C LEU A 11 -0.17 -5.26 8.98
N HIS A 12 -1.12 -5.74 9.78
CA HIS A 12 -1.99 -6.84 9.41
C HIS A 12 -2.82 -6.53 8.15
N ALA A 13 -3.39 -5.33 8.06
CA ALA A 13 -4.12 -4.90 6.87
C ALA A 13 -3.21 -4.76 5.64
N LEU A 14 -1.96 -4.31 5.82
CA LEU A 14 -0.96 -4.23 4.76
C LEU A 14 -0.66 -5.62 4.20
N ASP A 15 -0.35 -6.59 5.08
CA ASP A 15 0.00 -7.95 4.71
C ASP A 15 -1.17 -8.73 4.06
N LYS A 16 -2.40 -8.43 4.47
CA LYS A 16 -3.61 -9.06 3.91
C LYS A 16 -4.00 -8.49 2.53
N SER A 17 -3.55 -7.29 2.21
CA SER A 17 -3.98 -6.58 1.00
C SER A 17 -3.24 -7.08 -0.23
N VAL A 18 -4.00 -7.40 -1.29
CA VAL A 18 -3.42 -7.76 -2.59
C VAL A 18 -2.86 -6.53 -3.33
N LEU A 19 -3.57 -5.40 -3.21
CA LEU A 19 -3.23 -4.17 -3.92
C LEU A 19 -2.97 -3.02 -2.94
N CYS A 20 -1.89 -2.29 -3.24
CA CYS A 20 -1.56 -0.99 -2.67
C CYS A 20 -1.58 0.06 -3.79
N TRP A 21 -2.45 1.06 -3.68
CA TRP A 21 -2.57 2.16 -4.63
C TRP A 21 -1.60 3.27 -4.26
N LEU A 22 -0.54 3.45 -5.05
CA LEU A 22 0.44 4.53 -4.87
C LEU A 22 -0.02 5.79 -5.62
N ALA A 23 -0.40 6.81 -4.86
CA ALA A 23 -0.69 8.15 -5.35
C ALA A 23 0.55 9.05 -5.25
N THR A 24 0.79 9.80 -6.33
CA THR A 24 1.90 10.74 -6.52
C THR A 24 1.40 11.94 -7.33
N VAL A 25 2.14 13.05 -7.32
CA VAL A 25 1.77 14.25 -8.08
C VAL A 25 2.98 14.76 -8.85
N ASP A 26 2.78 15.28 -10.06
CA ASP A 26 3.85 15.92 -10.81
C ASP A 26 4.07 17.39 -10.37
N GLY A 27 5.08 18.05 -10.93
CA GLY A 27 5.37 19.46 -10.62
C GLY A 27 4.32 20.46 -11.09
N GLN A 28 3.31 20.02 -11.86
CA GLN A 28 2.19 20.84 -12.32
C GLN A 28 0.91 20.58 -11.50
N GLY A 29 0.98 19.70 -10.49
CA GLY A 29 -0.16 19.35 -9.66
C GLY A 29 -1.06 18.25 -10.26
N ASN A 30 -0.67 17.61 -11.37
CA ASN A 30 -1.48 16.52 -11.94
C ASN A 30 -1.34 15.24 -11.10
N PRO A 31 -2.46 14.64 -10.66
CA PRO A 31 -2.41 13.42 -9.88
C PRO A 31 -2.06 12.21 -10.75
N ASN A 32 -1.38 11.24 -10.14
CA ASN A 32 -1.12 9.94 -10.72
C ASN A 32 -1.32 8.85 -9.66
N VAL A 33 -2.07 7.81 -9.99
CA VAL A 33 -2.29 6.64 -9.14
C VAL A 33 -1.82 5.40 -9.88
N SER A 34 -1.02 4.57 -9.23
CA SER A 34 -0.53 3.30 -9.77
C SER A 34 -0.86 2.16 -8.80
N PRO A 35 -1.51 1.07 -9.27
CA PRO A 35 -1.65 -0.15 -8.48
C PRO A 35 -0.27 -0.80 -8.28
N LYS A 36 -0.07 -1.41 -7.11
CA LYS A 36 1.14 -2.13 -6.70
C LYS A 36 0.74 -3.43 -6.01
N GLU A 37 1.41 -4.51 -6.36
CA GLU A 37 1.26 -5.83 -5.70
C GLU A 37 2.48 -6.18 -4.86
N VAL A 38 3.59 -5.46 -5.03
CA VAL A 38 4.87 -5.75 -4.38
C VAL A 38 5.23 -4.59 -3.47
N PHE A 39 4.76 -4.70 -2.22
CA PHE A 39 4.96 -3.70 -1.17
C PHE A 39 5.05 -4.39 0.19
N ALA A 40 5.76 -3.77 1.13
CA ALA A 40 5.96 -4.29 2.48
C ALA A 40 6.22 -3.15 3.46
N ALA A 41 6.09 -3.43 4.76
CA ALA A 41 6.58 -2.53 5.80
C ALA A 41 8.06 -2.83 6.14
N ILE A 42 8.80 -1.78 6.52
CA ILE A 42 10.10 -1.88 7.20
C ILE A 42 9.93 -1.27 8.59
N GLY A 43 9.93 -2.12 9.62
CA GLY A 43 9.65 -1.70 10.99
C GLY A 43 8.26 -1.07 11.12
N ARG A 44 8.16 0.02 11.89
CA ARG A 44 6.89 0.71 12.18
C ARG A 44 6.75 2.11 11.59
N GLU A 45 7.70 2.51 10.74
CA GLU A 45 7.80 3.88 10.22
C GLU A 45 7.95 3.97 8.71
N ARG A 46 8.06 2.84 7.99
CA ARG A 46 8.32 2.87 6.55
C ARG A 46 7.52 1.82 5.79
N ILE A 47 7.04 2.22 4.62
CA ILE A 47 6.49 1.32 3.60
C ILE A 47 7.42 1.35 2.40
N VAL A 48 7.78 0.18 1.87
CA VAL A 48 8.61 0.02 0.67
C VAL A 48 7.78 -0.60 -0.44
N ILE A 49 7.99 -0.13 -1.67
CA ILE A 49 7.26 -0.58 -2.85
C ILE A 49 8.26 -0.82 -3.98
N ALA A 50 8.20 -2.00 -4.60
CA ALA A 50 9.07 -2.30 -5.73
C ALA A 50 8.71 -1.45 -6.95
N HIS A 51 9.71 -0.78 -7.52
CA HIS A 51 9.59 -0.18 -8.85
C HIS A 51 10.02 -1.19 -9.91
N ILE A 52 9.03 -1.87 -10.49
CA ILE A 52 9.22 -2.78 -11.65
C ILE A 52 8.90 -2.04 -12.95
N ALA A 53 7.69 -1.45 -13.06
CA ALA A 53 7.23 -0.79 -14.28
C ALA A 53 6.34 0.43 -13.97
N SER A 54 6.92 1.50 -13.41
CA SER A 54 6.15 2.70 -13.00
C SER A 54 6.89 4.02 -13.20
N PRO A 55 7.30 4.34 -14.44
CA PRO A 55 8.16 5.48 -14.73
C PRO A 55 7.51 6.84 -14.39
N ARG A 56 6.17 6.93 -14.39
CA ARG A 56 5.46 8.17 -14.00
C ARG A 56 5.58 8.44 -12.50
N SER A 57 5.33 7.44 -11.65
CA SER A 57 5.54 7.56 -10.20
C SER A 57 6.99 7.90 -9.87
N LEU A 58 7.95 7.28 -10.57
CA LEU A 58 9.38 7.59 -10.41
C LEU A 58 9.68 9.07 -10.70
N ARG A 59 9.22 9.60 -11.84
CA ARG A 59 9.42 11.02 -12.18
C ARG A 59 8.73 11.96 -11.19
N ASN A 60 7.51 11.61 -10.78
CA ASN A 60 6.74 12.41 -9.82
C ASN A 60 7.48 12.51 -8.49
N ILE A 61 7.92 11.37 -7.91
CA ILE A 61 8.65 11.36 -6.63
C ILE A 61 9.99 12.09 -6.73
N ALA A 62 10.70 11.96 -7.87
CA ALA A 62 11.97 12.67 -8.08
C ALA A 62 11.82 14.20 -8.08
N GLY A 63 10.70 14.73 -8.58
CA GLY A 63 10.42 16.17 -8.59
C GLY A 63 9.64 16.66 -7.37
N HIS A 64 8.82 15.81 -6.77
CA HIS A 64 7.94 16.13 -5.65
C HIS A 64 7.90 14.94 -4.67
N PRO A 65 8.73 14.93 -3.60
CA PRO A 65 8.98 13.76 -2.75
C PRO A 65 7.86 13.51 -1.72
N ARG A 66 6.62 13.47 -2.19
CA ARG A 66 5.42 13.20 -1.38
C ARG A 66 4.66 12.05 -2.03
N ALA A 67 4.23 11.10 -1.21
CA ALA A 67 3.38 10.01 -1.66
C ALA A 67 2.26 9.76 -0.66
N CYS A 68 1.18 9.18 -1.19
CA CYS A 68 0.11 8.60 -0.42
C CYS A 68 -0.12 7.18 -0.93
N VAL A 69 -0.31 6.24 -0.03
CA VAL A 69 -0.60 4.85 -0.35
C VAL A 69 -1.92 4.45 0.30
N SER A 70 -2.70 3.62 -0.40
CA SER A 70 -3.96 3.09 0.11
C SER A 70 -4.03 1.59 -0.15
N PHE A 71 -4.27 0.81 0.89
CA PHE A 71 -4.45 -0.64 0.81
C PHE A 71 -5.69 -1.02 1.59
N ILE A 72 -6.54 -1.84 0.97
CA ILE A 72 -7.90 -2.12 1.42
C ILE A 72 -8.16 -3.62 1.22
N ASP A 73 -8.72 -4.26 2.24
CA ASP A 73 -9.47 -5.49 2.07
C ASP A 73 -10.76 -5.15 1.30
N ILE A 74 -10.78 -5.52 0.02
CA ILE A 74 -11.86 -5.20 -0.91
C ILE A 74 -13.20 -5.82 -0.46
N PHE A 75 -13.17 -6.98 0.21
CA PHE A 75 -14.39 -7.67 0.64
C PHE A 75 -14.92 -7.08 1.96
N ALA A 76 -14.04 -6.85 2.93
CA ALA A 76 -14.44 -6.18 4.17
C ALA A 76 -14.71 -4.69 3.98
N GLN A 77 -14.19 -4.08 2.90
CA GLN A 77 -14.21 -2.65 2.61
C GLN A 77 -13.63 -1.81 3.76
N LYS A 78 -12.49 -2.29 4.27
CA LYS A 78 -11.69 -1.69 5.34
C LYS A 78 -10.22 -1.66 4.94
N GLY A 79 -9.50 -0.66 5.41
CA GLY A 79 -8.08 -0.55 5.11
C GLY A 79 -7.46 0.69 5.73
N TYR A 80 -6.34 1.12 5.16
CA TYR A 80 -5.65 2.31 5.62
C TYR A 80 -5.13 3.13 4.45
N LYS A 81 -5.15 4.45 4.66
CA LYS A 81 -4.43 5.43 3.88
C LYS A 81 -3.20 5.84 4.68
N VAL A 82 -2.04 5.82 4.05
CA VAL A 82 -0.78 6.24 4.65
C VAL A 82 -0.15 7.30 3.78
N SER A 83 0.34 8.39 4.38
CA SER A 83 1.00 9.46 3.63
C SER A 83 2.28 9.89 4.31
N GLY A 84 3.22 10.39 3.50
CA GLY A 84 4.45 10.95 4.01
C GLY A 84 5.48 11.25 2.92
N ALA A 85 6.73 11.42 3.35
CA ALA A 85 7.85 11.70 2.48
C ALA A 85 8.25 10.44 1.69
N ALA A 86 8.49 10.60 0.39
CA ALA A 86 8.87 9.51 -0.50
C ALA A 86 10.28 9.72 -1.05
N GLU A 87 11.07 8.65 -1.03
CA GLU A 87 12.40 8.61 -1.64
C GLU A 87 12.51 7.46 -2.66
N ILE A 88 13.44 7.63 -3.59
CA ILE A 88 13.80 6.59 -4.57
C ILE A 88 15.11 5.97 -4.14
N VAL A 89 15.05 4.74 -3.64
CA VAL A 89 16.23 3.96 -3.28
C VAL A 89 16.69 3.19 -4.50
N LYS A 90 17.82 3.60 -5.06
CA LYS A 90 18.44 2.97 -6.25
C LYS A 90 19.24 1.75 -5.84
N ARG A 91 19.51 0.84 -6.79
CA ARG A 91 20.33 -0.38 -6.56
C ARG A 91 21.73 -0.10 -5.98
N THR A 92 22.26 1.10 -6.20
CA THR A 92 23.57 1.54 -5.70
C THR A 92 23.52 2.10 -4.27
N ASP A 93 22.33 2.30 -3.70
CA ASP A 93 22.15 2.78 -2.33
C ASP A 93 22.43 1.63 -1.33
N ALA A 94 23.15 1.91 -0.25
CA ALA A 94 23.50 0.91 0.76
C ALA A 94 22.25 0.27 1.42
N ARG A 95 21.13 1.00 1.47
CA ARG A 95 19.86 0.55 2.05
C ARG A 95 19.09 -0.40 1.13
N PHE A 96 19.45 -0.46 -0.15
CA PHE A 96 18.67 -1.17 -1.17
C PHE A 96 18.47 -2.65 -0.81
N THR A 97 19.53 -3.33 -0.38
CA THR A 97 19.47 -4.78 -0.05
C THR A 97 18.51 -5.06 1.11
N GLU A 98 18.56 -4.23 2.15
CA GLU A 98 17.65 -4.35 3.31
C GLU A 98 16.19 -4.16 2.89
N TYR A 99 15.92 -3.15 2.07
CA TYR A 99 14.55 -2.82 1.65
C TYR A 99 14.02 -3.79 0.58
N GLU A 100 14.92 -4.40 -0.20
CA GLU A 100 14.58 -5.36 -1.24
C GLU A 100 14.17 -6.72 -0.65
N ALA A 101 14.77 -7.13 0.47
CA ALA A 101 14.55 -8.45 1.07
C ALA A 101 13.06 -8.85 1.22
N PRO A 102 12.17 -8.04 1.82
CA PRO A 102 10.75 -8.41 1.92
C PRO A 102 10.04 -8.39 0.56
N LEU A 103 10.48 -7.56 -0.39
CA LEU A 103 9.89 -7.47 -1.72
C LEU A 103 10.23 -8.71 -2.57
N LEU A 104 11.43 -9.27 -2.42
CA LEU A 104 11.83 -10.51 -3.07
C LEU A 104 11.05 -11.72 -2.56
N ALA A 105 10.67 -11.74 -1.28
CA ALA A 105 9.81 -12.80 -0.74
C ALA A 105 8.45 -12.85 -1.46
N ILE A 106 7.91 -11.69 -1.85
CA ILE A 106 6.65 -11.57 -2.60
C ILE A 106 6.84 -11.99 -4.05
N THR A 107 7.86 -11.45 -4.74
CA THR A 107 8.07 -11.73 -6.17
C THR A 107 8.68 -13.10 -6.44
N ARG A 108 9.21 -13.77 -5.41
CA ARG A 108 10.03 -14.99 -5.53
C ARG A 108 11.21 -14.82 -6.49
N GLY A 109 11.72 -13.59 -6.61
CA GLY A 109 12.81 -13.24 -7.53
C GLY A 109 12.44 -13.26 -9.02
N LEU A 110 11.16 -13.34 -9.37
CA LEU A 110 10.72 -13.46 -10.77
C LEU A 110 10.81 -12.15 -11.57
N PHE A 111 10.86 -11.00 -10.89
CA PHE A 111 10.85 -9.69 -11.53
C PHE A 111 12.04 -8.85 -11.08
N PRO A 112 12.74 -8.15 -11.99
CA PRO A 112 13.80 -7.24 -11.62
C PRO A 112 13.24 -6.00 -10.91
N ILE A 113 13.71 -5.71 -9.70
CA ILE A 113 13.39 -4.49 -8.97
C ILE A 113 14.40 -3.41 -9.42
N LEU A 114 13.93 -2.43 -10.19
CA LEU A 114 14.79 -1.39 -10.78
C LEU A 114 15.18 -0.32 -9.76
N ALA A 115 14.26 -0.04 -8.83
CA ALA A 115 14.43 0.83 -7.67
C ALA A 115 13.36 0.47 -6.62
N ILE A 116 13.42 1.11 -5.46
CA ILE A 116 12.39 0.98 -4.42
C ILE A 116 11.86 2.38 -4.12
N PHE A 117 10.53 2.52 -4.11
CA PHE A 117 9.90 3.70 -3.50
C PHE A 117 9.80 3.42 -2.01
N ALA A 118 10.53 4.18 -1.19
CA ALA A 118 10.43 4.12 0.25
C ALA A 118 9.63 5.33 0.75
N ILE A 119 8.57 5.07 1.50
CA ILE A 119 7.69 6.08 2.08
C ILE A 119 7.93 6.09 3.58
N GLU A 120 8.52 7.17 4.09
CA GLU A 120 8.56 7.49 5.51
C GLU A 120 7.15 7.90 5.95
N VAL A 121 6.61 7.21 6.94
CA VAL A 121 5.23 7.40 7.38
C VAL A 121 5.13 8.65 8.25
N GLU A 122 4.22 9.55 7.88
CA GLU A 122 3.93 10.77 8.65
C GLU A 122 2.50 10.79 9.18
N ALA A 123 1.56 10.21 8.43
CA ALA A 123 0.16 10.12 8.83
C ALA A 123 -0.48 8.81 8.36
N VAL A 124 -1.36 8.28 9.19
CA VAL A 124 -2.16 7.07 8.92
C VAL A 124 -3.62 7.37 9.22
N GLU A 125 -4.51 7.02 8.30
CA GLU A 125 -5.96 7.19 8.43
C GLU A 125 -6.66 5.87 8.11
N ALA A 126 -7.58 5.45 8.98
CA ALA A 126 -8.41 4.29 8.72
C ALA A 126 -9.41 4.56 7.59
N ILE A 127 -9.49 3.64 6.65
CA ILE A 127 -10.50 3.61 5.60
C ILE A 127 -11.60 2.65 6.04
N LEU A 128 -12.83 3.16 6.11
CA LEU A 128 -14.02 2.40 6.48
C LEU A 128 -15.16 2.79 5.55
N ALA A 129 -15.80 1.79 4.92
CA ALA A 129 -16.97 2.05 4.08
C ALA A 129 -18.07 2.78 4.87
N PRO A 130 -18.81 3.72 4.25
CA PRO A 130 -19.88 4.46 4.92
C PRO A 130 -20.97 3.58 5.55
N SER A 131 -21.22 2.39 4.99
CA SER A 131 -22.24 1.45 5.49
C SER A 131 -22.05 1.11 6.96
N TYR A 132 -20.80 0.92 7.42
CA TYR A 132 -20.49 0.65 8.82
C TYR A 132 -20.96 1.75 9.79
N ARG A 133 -21.11 3.00 9.32
CA ARG A 133 -21.56 4.13 10.13
C ARG A 133 -23.04 4.45 9.92
N MET A 134 -23.55 4.22 8.72
CA MET A 134 -24.86 4.72 8.28
C MET A 134 -25.95 3.65 8.30
N ILE A 135 -25.61 2.36 8.29
CA ILE A 135 -26.57 1.26 8.23
C ILE A 135 -26.43 0.41 9.50
N PRO A 136 -27.41 0.48 10.43
CA PRO A 136 -27.38 -0.31 11.66
C PRO A 136 -27.27 -1.81 11.39
N GLY A 137 -26.45 -2.51 12.19
CA GLY A 137 -26.23 -3.94 12.04
C GLY A 137 -25.25 -4.35 10.94
N THR A 138 -24.61 -3.40 10.24
CA THR A 138 -23.54 -3.71 9.28
C THR A 138 -22.38 -4.38 10.00
N THR A 139 -22.00 -5.57 9.53
CA THR A 139 -20.84 -6.34 10.01
C THR A 139 -19.88 -6.62 8.86
N GLU A 140 -18.66 -7.06 9.18
CA GLU A 140 -17.73 -7.55 8.14
C GLU A 140 -18.32 -8.72 7.37
N ALA A 141 -19.01 -9.65 8.04
CA ALA A 141 -19.61 -10.81 7.39
C ALA A 141 -20.64 -10.40 6.33
N THR A 142 -21.50 -9.42 6.64
CA THR A 142 -22.50 -8.92 5.68
C THR A 142 -21.85 -8.16 4.52
N GLN A 143 -20.79 -7.39 4.80
CA GLN A 143 -20.06 -6.65 3.76
C GLN A 143 -19.30 -7.59 2.82
N ILE A 144 -18.63 -8.60 3.38
CA ILE A 144 -17.93 -9.63 2.63
C ILE A 144 -18.93 -10.38 1.74
N ALA A 145 -20.06 -10.84 2.29
CA ALA A 145 -21.08 -11.54 1.51
C ALA A 145 -21.60 -10.69 0.34
N ALA A 146 -21.91 -9.41 0.57
CA ALA A 146 -22.36 -8.50 -0.47
C ALA A 146 -21.29 -8.21 -1.54
N ALA A 147 -20.03 -8.04 -1.12
CA ALA A 147 -18.91 -7.86 -2.05
C ALA A 147 -18.68 -9.12 -2.90
N MET A 148 -18.74 -10.31 -2.29
CA MET A 148 -18.59 -11.58 -3.01
C MET A 148 -19.69 -11.80 -4.05
N ASP A 149 -20.94 -11.48 -3.70
CA ASP A 149 -22.07 -11.48 -4.65
C ASP A 149 -21.81 -10.51 -5.81
N THR A 150 -21.36 -9.28 -5.50
CA THR A 150 -21.02 -8.25 -6.51
C THR A 150 -19.92 -8.72 -7.47
N TYR A 151 -18.86 -9.36 -6.96
CA TYR A 151 -17.76 -9.87 -7.77
C TYR A 151 -18.08 -11.22 -8.44
N GLY A 152 -19.20 -11.86 -8.10
CA GLY A 152 -19.56 -13.19 -8.61
C GLY A 152 -18.58 -14.29 -8.18
N VAL A 153 -18.00 -14.18 -6.97
CA VAL A 153 -16.98 -15.12 -6.47
C VAL A 153 -17.46 -15.84 -5.21
N THR A 154 -16.95 -17.05 -5.02
CA THR A 154 -17.16 -17.85 -3.79
C THR A 154 -15.80 -18.23 -3.20
N PRO A 155 -15.70 -18.47 -1.87
CA PRO A 155 -14.44 -18.91 -1.31
C PRO A 155 -14.08 -20.25 -1.93
N ARG A 156 -12.79 -20.44 -2.24
CA ARG A 156 -12.32 -21.75 -2.69
C ARG A 156 -12.62 -22.78 -1.60
N THR A 157 -13.29 -23.86 -1.96
CA THR A 157 -13.44 -25.02 -1.07
C THR A 157 -12.04 -25.61 -0.82
N PRO A 158 -11.66 -25.89 0.44
CA PRO A 158 -10.36 -26.46 0.76
C PRO A 158 -9.99 -27.67 -0.11
#